data_AF-A0A952HQU8-F1
#
_entry.id   AF-A0A952HQU8-F1
#
_cell.length_a   1.000
_cell.length_b   1.000
_cell.length_c   1.000
_cell.angle_alpha   90.00
_cell.angle_beta   90.00
_cell.angle_gamma   90.00
#
_symmetry.space_group_name_H-M   'P 1'
#
loop_
_entity.id
_entity.type
_entity.pdbx_description
1 polymer ?
#
loop_
_entity_poly.entity_id
_entity_poly.type
_entity_poly.pdbx_seq_one_letter_code
_entity_poly.pdbx_strand_id
1 'polypeptide(L)'
;MRKYLLSILTLATITINSSNTAKAQPNLSQTELSCIYMSAYSYNINPLLLLAIAKTESGFNRYAINKNKNGTIDYGMFQINSSNLKRLKIHPSYVINDVCFASKIAAYILSSCIATYGNTWKAVDCYNKGKNAKNTSEYVWKTYKNLISLLNQTPEIIKTSYNYSQNYSYQQYYNYYNQNKNTEPNIEEKISEFLGIDKPQ
;
A
#
# COMPACT_ATOMS: atom_id res chain seq x y z
N MET A 1 -9.01 -34.83 69.01
CA MET A 1 -8.50 -35.17 67.66
C MET A 1 -8.57 -33.92 66.78
N ARG A 2 -7.42 -33.37 66.38
CA ARG A 2 -7.26 -32.12 65.60
C ARG A 2 -7.98 -32.23 64.25
N LYS A 3 -9.00 -31.39 64.03
CA LYS A 3 -9.50 -31.09 62.67
C LYS A 3 -8.71 -29.89 62.15
N TYR A 4 -7.84 -30.11 61.16
CA TYR A 4 -7.14 -29.03 60.47
C TYR A 4 -8.16 -28.25 59.62
N LEU A 5 -8.33 -26.95 59.90
CA LEU A 5 -8.94 -26.02 58.97
C LEU A 5 -7.99 -25.85 57.79
N LEU A 6 -8.40 -26.32 56.60
CA LEU A 6 -7.76 -26.00 55.33
C LEU A 6 -8.16 -24.58 54.94
N SER A 7 -7.22 -23.65 55.11
CA SER A 7 -7.34 -22.26 54.66
C SER A 7 -6.48 -22.04 53.41
N ILE A 8 -7.13 -21.55 52.34
CA ILE A 8 -6.57 -20.71 51.24
C ILE A 8 -5.69 -21.54 50.26
N LEU A 9 -5.85 -21.51 48.93
CA LEU A 9 -5.87 -20.39 47.99
C LEU A 9 -6.80 -20.71 46.82
N THR A 10 -7.79 -19.86 46.57
CA THR A 10 -8.34 -19.74 45.21
C THR A 10 -7.30 -19.00 44.36
N LEU A 11 -6.61 -19.73 43.48
CA LEU A 11 -5.85 -19.12 42.39
C LEU A 11 -6.86 -18.38 41.50
N ALA A 12 -6.96 -17.06 41.65
CA ALA A 12 -7.53 -16.22 40.62
C ALA A 12 -6.59 -16.31 39.41
N THR A 13 -6.99 -17.09 38.41
CA THR A 13 -6.32 -17.09 37.12
C THR A 13 -6.51 -15.70 36.53
N ILE A 14 -5.42 -14.94 36.45
CA ILE A 14 -5.38 -13.72 35.65
C ILE A 14 -5.51 -14.18 34.20
N THR A 15 -6.74 -14.16 33.68
CA THR A 15 -6.97 -14.26 32.24
C THR A 15 -6.50 -12.95 31.62
N ILE A 16 -5.29 -12.97 31.07
CA ILE A 16 -4.82 -11.88 30.21
C ILE A 16 -5.67 -11.94 28.94
N ASN A 17 -6.78 -11.20 28.92
CA ASN A 17 -7.53 -10.94 27.70
C ASN A 17 -6.64 -10.12 26.76
N SER A 18 -5.90 -10.83 25.92
CA SER A 18 -5.20 -10.23 24.78
C SER A 18 -6.23 -10.02 23.68
N SER A 19 -7.15 -9.06 23.86
CA SER A 19 -7.94 -8.52 22.76
C SER A 19 -7.05 -7.63 21.90
N ASN A 20 -6.03 -8.24 21.28
CA ASN A 20 -5.38 -7.67 20.11
C ASN A 20 -6.42 -7.72 18.99
N THR A 21 -7.23 -6.67 18.88
CA THR A 21 -7.87 -6.32 17.62
C THR A 21 -6.79 -5.83 16.67
N ALA A 22 -5.90 -6.74 16.26
CA ALA A 22 -4.98 -6.51 15.17
C ALA A 22 -5.86 -6.26 13.94
N LYS A 23 -6.03 -4.97 13.59
CA LYS A 23 -6.67 -4.56 12.34
C LYS A 23 -5.96 -5.35 11.24
N ALA A 24 -6.72 -6.16 10.50
CA ALA A 24 -6.17 -7.13 9.55
C ALA A 24 -5.11 -6.47 8.66
N GLN A 25 -3.87 -6.93 8.78
CA GLN A 25 -2.78 -6.50 7.90
C GLN A 25 -3.16 -6.78 6.43
N PRO A 26 -2.65 -6.01 5.46
CA PRO A 26 -2.76 -6.37 4.06
C PRO A 26 -2.26 -7.81 3.88
N ASN A 27 -2.97 -8.62 3.08
CA ASN A 27 -2.66 -10.03 2.80
C ASN A 27 -1.39 -10.16 1.91
N LEU A 28 -0.28 -9.60 2.37
CA LEU A 28 1.03 -9.55 1.72
C LEU A 28 2.08 -10.11 2.68
N SER A 29 2.96 -10.94 2.16
CA SER A 29 4.17 -11.35 2.86
C SER A 29 5.14 -10.18 3.04
N GLN A 30 6.04 -10.31 4.00
CA GLN A 30 7.10 -9.33 4.23
C GLN A 30 7.96 -9.12 2.96
N THR A 31 8.24 -10.18 2.22
CA THR A 31 8.99 -10.12 0.96
C THR A 31 8.24 -9.30 -0.10
N GLU A 32 6.95 -9.53 -0.29
CA GLU A 32 6.14 -8.77 -1.25
C GLU A 32 6.12 -7.28 -0.88
N LEU A 33 5.87 -6.93 0.38
CA LEU A 33 5.93 -5.55 0.86
C LEU A 33 7.28 -4.89 0.60
N SER A 34 8.37 -5.61 0.89
CA SER A 34 9.74 -5.13 0.66
C SER A 34 9.98 -4.85 -0.82
N CYS A 35 9.51 -5.74 -1.69
CA CYS A 35 9.67 -5.57 -3.12
C CYS A 35 8.88 -4.39 -3.69
N ILE A 36 7.65 -4.16 -3.21
CA ILE A 36 6.85 -2.98 -3.58
C ILE A 36 7.60 -1.72 -3.17
N TYR A 37 8.10 -1.68 -1.93
CA TYR A 37 8.76 -0.50 -1.38
C TYR A 37 10.07 -0.19 -2.07
N MET A 38 10.95 -1.18 -2.19
CA MET A 38 12.24 -1.01 -2.87
C MET A 38 12.06 -0.61 -4.34
N SER A 39 11.03 -1.14 -5.01
CA SER A 39 10.69 -0.72 -6.38
C SER A 39 10.24 0.74 -6.41
N ALA A 40 9.31 1.15 -5.54
CA ALA A 40 8.87 2.54 -5.47
C ALA A 40 10.06 3.49 -5.21
N TYR A 41 10.91 3.18 -4.24
CA TYR A 41 12.11 3.98 -3.94
C TYR A 41 13.07 4.10 -5.13
N SER A 42 13.34 2.99 -5.83
CA SER A 42 14.23 2.97 -7.00
C SER A 42 13.76 3.88 -8.13
N TYR A 43 12.47 4.21 -8.17
CA TYR A 43 11.84 5.06 -9.18
C TYR A 43 11.37 6.43 -8.63
N ASN A 44 11.82 6.83 -7.43
CA ASN A 44 11.43 8.07 -6.75
C ASN A 44 9.90 8.23 -6.59
N ILE A 45 9.21 7.12 -6.34
CA ILE A 45 7.77 7.07 -6.07
C ILE A 45 7.59 6.88 -4.57
N ASN A 46 6.56 7.50 -3.99
CA ASN A 46 6.13 7.22 -2.62
C ASN A 46 5.69 5.74 -2.48
N PRO A 47 6.36 4.91 -1.66
CA PRO A 47 5.99 3.51 -1.44
C PRO A 47 4.52 3.25 -1.11
N LEU A 48 3.89 4.13 -0.33
CA LEU A 48 2.48 3.97 0.04
C LEU A 48 1.55 4.22 -1.15
N LEU A 49 1.94 5.11 -2.08
CA LEU A 49 1.20 5.30 -3.33
C LEU A 49 1.26 4.05 -4.20
N LEU A 50 2.44 3.43 -4.36
CA LEU A 50 2.54 2.20 -5.16
C LEU A 50 1.80 1.03 -4.50
N LEU A 51 1.83 0.94 -3.16
CA LEU A 51 1.04 -0.03 -2.40
C LEU A 51 -0.47 0.21 -2.54
N ALA A 52 -0.90 1.48 -2.53
CA ALA A 52 -2.30 1.85 -2.75
C ALA A 52 -2.77 1.47 -4.17
N ILE A 53 -1.91 1.64 -5.18
CA ILE A 53 -2.18 1.18 -6.56
C ILE A 53 -2.35 -0.35 -6.57
N ALA A 54 -1.43 -1.13 -5.99
CA ALA A 54 -1.58 -2.58 -5.90
C ALA A 54 -2.92 -3.01 -5.25
N LYS A 55 -3.35 -2.29 -4.21
CA LYS A 55 -4.65 -2.50 -3.58
C LYS A 55 -5.82 -2.15 -4.49
N THR A 56 -5.72 -1.05 -5.24
CA THR A 56 -6.75 -0.61 -6.19
C THR A 56 -6.92 -1.60 -7.33
N GLU A 57 -5.81 -2.10 -7.87
CA GLU A 57 -5.76 -2.95 -9.06
C GLU A 57 -6.37 -4.33 -8.80
N SER A 58 -5.92 -5.02 -7.75
CA SER A 58 -6.36 -6.40 -7.52
C SER A 58 -6.65 -6.74 -6.06
N GLY A 59 -6.61 -5.76 -5.15
CA GLY A 59 -6.69 -6.03 -3.72
C GLY A 59 -5.56 -6.94 -3.24
N PHE A 60 -4.37 -6.80 -3.84
CA PHE A 60 -3.19 -7.63 -3.61
C PHE A 60 -3.26 -9.07 -4.16
N ASN A 61 -4.23 -9.40 -5.01
CA ASN A 61 -4.27 -10.70 -5.67
C ASN A 61 -3.17 -10.82 -6.75
N ARG A 62 -2.14 -11.60 -6.44
CA ARG A 62 -1.00 -11.93 -7.32
C ARG A 62 -1.37 -12.67 -8.60
N TYR A 63 -2.52 -13.35 -8.65
CA TYR A 63 -2.96 -14.12 -9.81
C TYR A 63 -4.17 -13.52 -10.52
N ALA A 64 -4.49 -12.26 -10.27
CA ALA A 64 -5.60 -11.58 -10.94
C ALA A 64 -5.36 -11.49 -12.45
N ILE A 65 -6.34 -11.88 -13.24
CA ILE A 65 -6.33 -11.78 -14.71
C ILE A 65 -7.67 -11.22 -15.14
N ASN A 66 -7.66 -10.06 -15.82
CA ASN A 66 -8.86 -9.41 -16.30
C ASN A 66 -8.76 -9.13 -17.81
N LYS A 67 -9.84 -9.39 -18.55
CA LYS A 67 -9.92 -9.12 -19.98
C LYS A 67 -10.73 -7.85 -20.23
N ASN A 68 -10.12 -6.88 -20.91
CA ASN A 68 -10.75 -5.62 -21.26
C ASN A 68 -11.61 -5.74 -22.53
N LYS A 69 -12.58 -4.82 -22.68
CA LYS A 69 -13.47 -4.76 -23.85
C LYS A 69 -12.74 -4.61 -25.19
N ASN A 70 -11.57 -3.95 -25.18
CA ASN A 70 -10.71 -3.78 -26.35
C ASN A 70 -9.84 -5.01 -26.67
N GLY A 71 -10.01 -6.12 -25.94
CA GLY A 71 -9.27 -7.38 -26.14
C GLY A 71 -7.93 -7.45 -25.42
N THR A 72 -7.44 -6.36 -24.80
CA THR A 72 -6.24 -6.41 -23.95
C THR A 72 -6.51 -7.16 -22.64
N ILE A 73 -5.45 -7.63 -21.98
CA ILE A 73 -5.54 -8.41 -20.74
C ILE A 73 -4.63 -7.76 -19.69
N ASP A 74 -5.12 -7.61 -18.47
CA ASP A 74 -4.39 -7.10 -17.32
C ASP A 74 -3.96 -8.25 -16.41
N TYR A 75 -2.70 -8.23 -15.96
CA TYR A 75 -2.08 -9.36 -15.27
C TYR A 75 -1.52 -9.01 -13.89
N GLY A 76 -1.77 -9.91 -12.94
CA GLY A 76 -1.13 -9.97 -11.64
C GLY A 76 -1.58 -8.90 -10.66
N MET A 77 -0.79 -8.74 -9.59
CA MET A 77 -1.07 -7.83 -8.47
C MET A 77 -1.29 -6.37 -8.90
N PHE A 78 -0.58 -5.96 -9.95
CA PHE A 78 -0.55 -4.60 -10.44
C PHE A 78 -1.37 -4.41 -11.74
N GLN A 79 -2.10 -5.45 -12.16
CA GLN A 79 -2.94 -5.44 -13.36
C GLN A 79 -2.22 -4.83 -14.57
N ILE A 80 -0.99 -5.28 -14.82
CA ILE A 80 -0.17 -4.71 -15.90
C ILE A 80 -0.75 -5.14 -17.24
N ASN A 81 -1.20 -4.16 -18.03
CA ASN A 81 -1.83 -4.39 -19.32
C ASN A 81 -0.90 -5.07 -20.34
N SER A 82 -1.45 -5.99 -21.14
CA SER A 82 -0.75 -6.73 -22.20
C SER A 82 -0.07 -5.83 -23.24
N SER A 83 -0.58 -4.61 -23.48
CA SER A 83 0.05 -3.63 -24.37
C SER A 83 1.36 -3.10 -23.80
N ASN A 84 1.43 -2.88 -22.48
CA ASN A 84 2.67 -2.49 -21.80
C ASN A 84 3.67 -3.65 -21.84
N LEU A 85 3.22 -4.87 -21.54
CA LEU A 85 4.07 -6.07 -21.59
C LEU A 85 4.67 -6.29 -22.99
N LYS A 86 3.84 -6.15 -24.04
CA LYS A 86 4.30 -6.24 -25.44
C LYS A 86 5.34 -5.18 -25.77
N ARG A 87 5.11 -3.92 -25.38
CA ARG A 87 6.06 -2.80 -25.59
C ARG A 87 7.40 -3.06 -24.91
N LEU A 88 7.37 -3.64 -23.71
CA LEU A 88 8.56 -3.95 -22.91
C LEU A 88 9.19 -5.31 -23.26
N LYS A 89 8.60 -6.08 -24.18
CA LYS A 89 9.02 -7.46 -24.54
C LYS A 89 9.06 -8.40 -23.33
N ILE A 90 8.08 -8.25 -22.43
CA ILE A 90 7.94 -9.06 -21.21
C ILE A 90 6.82 -10.07 -21.41
N HIS A 91 7.09 -11.34 -21.08
CA HIS A 91 6.05 -12.37 -21.07
C HIS A 91 5.16 -12.23 -19.81
N PRO A 92 3.82 -12.39 -19.90
CA PRO A 92 2.92 -12.22 -18.75
C PRO A 92 3.25 -13.08 -17.52
N SER A 93 3.84 -14.27 -17.71
CA SER A 93 4.21 -15.15 -16.60
C SER A 93 5.17 -14.49 -15.60
N TYR A 94 6.04 -13.57 -16.04
CA TYR A 94 6.97 -12.89 -15.13
C TYR A 94 6.25 -12.02 -14.11
N VAL A 95 5.21 -11.28 -14.54
CA VAL A 95 4.47 -10.38 -13.64
C VAL A 95 3.40 -11.10 -12.80
N ILE A 96 3.05 -12.34 -13.17
CA ILE A 96 2.14 -13.20 -12.40
C ILE A 96 2.91 -13.97 -11.31
N ASN A 97 4.10 -14.49 -11.65
CA ASN A 97 4.83 -15.42 -10.78
C ASN A 97 5.86 -14.72 -9.88
N ASP A 98 6.28 -13.51 -10.22
CA ASP A 98 7.28 -12.75 -9.46
C ASP A 98 6.74 -11.35 -9.12
N VAL A 99 6.28 -11.19 -7.89
CA VAL A 99 5.76 -9.91 -7.37
C VAL A 99 6.84 -8.84 -7.34
N CYS A 100 8.11 -9.20 -7.16
CA CYS A 100 9.21 -8.25 -7.17
C CYS A 100 9.46 -7.71 -8.56
N PHE A 101 9.43 -8.57 -9.57
CA PHE A 101 9.46 -8.15 -10.96
C PHE A 101 8.23 -7.31 -11.32
N ALA A 102 7.02 -7.75 -10.94
CA ALA A 102 5.79 -7.00 -11.17
C ALA A 102 5.83 -5.60 -10.53
N SER A 103 6.34 -5.49 -9.30
CA SER A 103 6.52 -4.22 -8.59
C SER A 103 7.45 -3.26 -9.33
N LYS A 104 8.57 -3.77 -9.86
CA LYS A 104 9.51 -2.98 -10.67
C LYS A 104 8.85 -2.45 -11.94
N ILE A 105 8.07 -3.27 -12.64
CA ILE A 105 7.38 -2.85 -13.87
C ILE A 105 6.27 -1.84 -13.56
N ALA A 106 5.50 -2.05 -12.49
CA ALA A 106 4.48 -1.10 -12.05
C ALA A 106 5.11 0.26 -11.69
N ALA A 107 6.21 0.25 -10.92
CA ALA A 107 6.94 1.45 -10.56
C ALA A 107 7.50 2.17 -11.81
N TYR A 108 8.06 1.43 -12.77
CA TYR A 108 8.53 2.00 -14.05
C TYR A 108 7.39 2.69 -14.84
N ILE A 109 6.23 2.04 -14.95
CA ILE A 109 5.06 2.59 -15.66
C ILE A 109 4.59 3.87 -14.96
N LEU A 110 4.43 3.85 -13.63
CA LEU A 110 4.01 5.02 -12.87
C LEU A 110 5.03 6.15 -12.96
N SER A 111 6.32 5.85 -12.87
CA SER A 111 7.40 6.84 -13.01
C SER A 111 7.37 7.50 -14.38
N SER A 112 7.08 6.74 -15.45
CA SER A 112 6.89 7.29 -16.79
C SER A 112 5.68 8.24 -16.87
N CYS A 113 4.58 7.91 -16.18
CA CYS A 113 3.42 8.79 -16.07
C CYS A 113 3.74 10.06 -15.26
N ILE A 114 4.49 9.94 -14.16
CA ILE A 114 4.95 11.08 -13.35
C ILE A 114 5.87 11.99 -14.16
N ALA A 115 6.80 11.42 -14.93
CA ALA A 115 7.65 12.19 -15.84
C ALA A 115 6.84 12.97 -16.89
N THR A 116 5.66 12.47 -17.27
CA THR A 116 4.79 13.12 -18.26
C THR A 116 3.85 14.17 -17.65
N TYR A 117 3.27 13.89 -16.48
CA TYR A 117 2.18 14.69 -15.89
C TYR A 117 2.52 15.33 -14.54
N GLY A 118 3.79 15.26 -14.13
CA GLY A 118 4.23 15.65 -12.79
C GLY A 118 3.74 14.70 -11.71
N ASN A 119 4.10 14.97 -10.46
CA ASN A 119 3.59 14.23 -9.31
C ASN A 119 2.13 14.63 -9.02
N THR A 120 1.20 14.15 -9.84
CA THR A 120 -0.22 14.55 -9.82
C THR A 120 -1.15 13.32 -9.89
N TRP A 121 -2.43 13.50 -9.53
CA TRP A 121 -3.43 12.46 -9.73
C TRP A 121 -3.65 12.08 -11.19
N LYS A 122 -3.35 12.98 -12.12
CA LYS A 122 -3.35 12.65 -13.55
C LYS A 122 -2.26 11.63 -13.89
N ALA A 123 -1.10 11.68 -13.25
CA ALA A 123 -0.09 10.64 -13.39
C ALA A 123 -0.59 9.29 -12.85
N VAL A 124 -1.34 9.30 -11.75
CA VAL A 124 -1.99 8.09 -11.21
C VAL A 124 -3.06 7.56 -12.18
N ASP A 125 -3.92 8.40 -12.76
CA ASP A 125 -4.91 7.95 -13.76
C ASP A 125 -4.25 7.54 -15.08
N CYS A 126 -3.06 8.06 -15.40
CA CYS A 126 -2.24 7.61 -16.53
C CYS A 126 -1.77 6.17 -16.37
N TYR A 127 -1.50 5.71 -15.14
CA TYR A 127 -1.20 4.31 -14.91
C TYR A 127 -2.33 3.39 -15.41
N ASN A 128 -3.58 3.77 -15.11
CA ASN A 128 -4.79 3.05 -15.50
C ASN A 128 -5.20 3.24 -16.97
N LYS A 129 -5.16 4.48 -17.49
CA LYS A 129 -5.76 4.84 -18.79
C LYS A 129 -4.75 5.28 -19.86
N GLY A 130 -3.46 5.32 -19.53
CA GLY A 130 -2.42 5.89 -20.38
C GLY A 130 -2.75 7.33 -20.78
N LYS A 131 -2.67 7.63 -22.08
CA LYS A 131 -2.91 8.97 -22.64
C LYS A 131 -4.30 9.56 -22.36
N ASN A 132 -5.28 8.73 -21.98
CA ASN A 132 -6.65 9.17 -21.69
C ASN A 132 -6.84 9.58 -20.21
N ALA A 133 -5.74 9.78 -19.49
CA ALA A 133 -5.72 10.19 -18.09
C ALA A 133 -6.46 11.52 -17.85
N LYS A 134 -7.19 11.57 -16.74
CA LYS A 134 -7.85 12.77 -16.24
C LYS A 134 -7.29 13.12 -14.86
N ASN A 135 -7.45 14.38 -14.45
CA ASN A 135 -7.08 14.82 -13.10
C ASN A 135 -7.90 14.08 -12.03
N THR A 136 -9.17 13.79 -12.35
CA THR A 136 -10.11 13.11 -11.45
C THR A 136 -10.83 11.99 -12.18
N SER A 137 -10.97 10.85 -11.51
CA SER A 137 -11.66 9.65 -12.02
C SER A 137 -12.05 8.73 -10.87
N GLU A 138 -12.92 7.75 -11.12
CA GLU A 138 -13.25 6.72 -10.14
C GLU A 138 -11.99 5.98 -9.65
N TYR A 139 -11.05 5.68 -10.55
CA TYR A 139 -9.79 5.03 -10.21
C TYR A 139 -8.94 5.90 -9.28
N VAL A 140 -8.82 7.21 -9.57
CA VAL A 140 -8.10 8.16 -8.73
C VAL A 140 -8.69 8.19 -7.32
N TRP A 141 -10.01 8.32 -7.20
CA TRP A 141 -10.67 8.34 -5.90
C TRP A 141 -10.55 7.01 -5.15
N LYS A 142 -10.60 5.87 -5.85
CA LYS A 142 -10.40 4.55 -5.25
C LYS A 142 -8.97 4.41 -4.71
N THR A 143 -7.96 4.83 -5.48
CA THR A 143 -6.55 4.82 -5.05
C THR A 143 -6.30 5.76 -3.89
N TYR A 144 -6.86 6.98 -3.91
CA TYR A 144 -6.78 7.90 -2.78
C TYR A 144 -7.38 7.29 -1.51
N LYS A 145 -8.59 6.72 -1.57
CA LYS A 145 -9.20 6.05 -0.41
C LYS A 145 -8.36 4.89 0.11
N ASN A 146 -7.76 4.11 -0.79
CA ASN A 146 -6.85 3.04 -0.40
C ASN A 146 -5.58 3.56 0.26
N LEU A 147 -5.00 4.66 -0.24
CA LEU A 147 -3.84 5.33 0.35
C LEU A 147 -4.15 5.80 1.77
N ILE A 148 -5.25 6.52 1.96
CA ILE A 148 -5.72 6.97 3.28
C ILE A 148 -5.96 5.78 4.21
N SER A 149 -6.68 4.75 3.74
CA SER A 149 -6.91 3.53 4.53
C SER A 149 -5.60 2.86 4.97
N LEU A 150 -4.57 2.86 4.13
CA LEU A 150 -3.25 2.31 4.46
C LEU A 150 -2.52 3.17 5.48
N LEU A 151 -2.61 4.50 5.38
CA LEU A 151 -2.05 5.42 6.38
C LEU A 151 -2.67 5.18 7.77
N ASN A 152 -4.00 4.94 7.82
CA ASN A 152 -4.77 4.79 9.07
C ASN A 152 -4.53 3.47 9.79
N GLN A 153 -3.94 2.50 9.09
CA GLN A 153 -3.61 1.19 9.63
C GLN A 153 -2.30 1.22 10.44
N THR A 154 -1.67 2.37 10.72
CA THR A 154 -0.23 2.35 10.99
C THR A 154 0.31 2.99 12.26
N PRO A 155 0.97 2.16 13.08
CA PRO A 155 2.44 2.23 13.23
C PRO A 155 3.26 1.12 12.53
N GLU A 156 2.67 -0.03 12.20
CA GLU A 156 3.43 -1.24 11.79
C GLU A 156 3.94 -1.23 10.34
N ILE A 157 3.08 -0.90 9.36
CA ILE A 157 3.45 -0.77 7.93
C ILE A 157 4.53 0.32 7.73
N ILE A 158 4.47 1.43 8.47
CA ILE A 158 5.47 2.50 8.43
C ILE A 158 6.78 2.03 9.04
N LYS A 159 6.75 1.33 10.19
CA LYS A 159 7.96 0.77 10.80
C LYS A 159 8.69 -0.17 9.84
N THR A 160 7.94 -1.00 9.12
CA THR A 160 8.47 -1.83 8.05
C THR A 160 9.04 -0.97 6.91
N SER A 161 8.31 0.04 6.42
CA SER A 161 8.79 0.95 5.37
C SER A 161 10.06 1.72 5.72
N TYR A 162 10.19 2.13 6.99
CA TYR A 162 11.33 2.84 7.53
C TYR A 162 12.57 1.97 7.53
N ASN A 163 12.46 0.73 8.04
CA ASN A 163 13.58 -0.20 8.11
C ASN A 163 14.18 -0.52 6.73
N TYR A 164 13.36 -0.53 5.66
CA TYR A 164 13.83 -0.81 4.30
C TYR A 164 14.42 0.40 3.57
N SER A 165 14.13 1.62 4.00
CA SER A 165 14.41 2.83 3.21
C SER A 165 15.39 3.80 3.82
N GLN A 166 15.58 3.75 5.15
CA GLN A 166 16.34 4.76 5.90
C GLN A 166 15.92 6.20 5.53
N ASN A 167 14.67 6.41 5.13
CA ASN A 167 14.21 7.69 4.60
C ASN A 167 13.74 8.61 5.75
N TYR A 168 14.44 9.73 5.90
CA TYR A 168 14.21 10.72 6.95
C TYR A 168 12.80 11.34 6.91
N SER A 169 12.20 11.54 5.71
CA SER A 169 10.85 12.10 5.61
C SER A 169 9.78 11.14 6.15
N TYR A 170 9.95 9.83 5.93
CA TYR A 170 9.09 8.81 6.52
C TYR A 170 9.19 8.75 8.04
N GLN A 171 10.38 8.98 8.58
CA GLN A 171 10.58 9.04 10.02
C GLN A 171 9.93 10.28 10.64
N GLN A 172 10.08 11.44 10.01
CA GLN A 172 9.37 12.66 10.42
C GLN A 172 7.85 12.47 10.38
N TYR A 173 7.34 11.85 9.31
CA TYR A 173 5.93 11.48 9.20
C TYR A 173 5.47 10.56 10.33
N TYR A 174 6.20 9.46 10.60
CA TYR A 174 5.87 8.53 11.67
C TYR A 174 5.78 9.22 13.03
N ASN A 175 6.72 10.13 13.29
CA ASN A 175 6.76 10.90 14.52
C ASN A 175 5.57 11.88 14.61
N TYR A 176 5.31 12.64 13.54
CA TYR A 176 4.19 13.58 13.47
C TYR A 176 2.84 12.88 13.65
N TYR A 177 2.60 11.77 12.94
CA TYR A 177 1.36 11.01 13.06
C TYR A 177 1.15 10.52 14.50
N ASN A 178 2.17 9.91 15.12
CA ASN A 178 2.02 9.37 16.48
C ASN A 178 1.80 10.46 17.53
N GLN A 179 2.33 11.66 17.32
CA GLN A 179 2.11 12.80 18.20
C GLN A 179 0.70 13.39 18.07
N ASN A 180 0.09 13.37 16.88
CA ASN A 180 -1.11 14.15 16.60
C ASN A 180 -2.37 13.31 16.29
N LYS A 181 -2.27 11.98 16.12
CA LYS A 181 -3.38 11.11 15.68
C LYS A 181 -4.67 11.15 16.53
N ASN A 182 -4.58 11.61 17.78
CA ASN A 182 -5.72 11.68 18.70
C ASN A 182 -6.26 13.11 18.88
N THR A 183 -5.56 14.12 18.37
CA THR A 183 -5.85 15.54 18.62
C THR A 183 -6.11 16.32 17.34
N GLU A 184 -5.65 15.81 16.19
CA GLU A 184 -5.78 16.50 14.91
C GLU A 184 -6.86 15.88 14.02
N PRO A 185 -8.01 16.55 13.84
CA PRO A 185 -9.01 16.12 12.89
C PRO A 185 -8.43 16.20 11.47
N ASN A 186 -8.73 15.20 10.63
CA ASN A 186 -8.23 15.08 9.26
C ASN A 186 -6.70 15.04 9.13
N ILE A 187 -5.98 14.55 10.16
CA ILE A 187 -4.51 14.39 10.12
C ILE A 187 -4.04 13.70 8.83
N GLU A 188 -4.84 12.77 8.30
CA GLU A 188 -4.59 11.98 7.09
C GLU A 188 -4.54 12.84 5.81
N GLU A 189 -5.37 13.87 5.72
CA GLU A 189 -5.39 14.83 4.60
C GLU A 189 -4.14 15.71 4.65
N LYS A 190 -3.76 16.19 5.85
CA LYS A 190 -2.50 16.93 6.06
C LYS A 190 -1.25 16.09 5.80
N ILE A 191 -1.32 14.80 6.11
CA ILE A 191 -0.25 13.84 5.81
C ILE A 191 -0.14 13.62 4.29
N SER A 192 -1.27 13.55 3.60
CA SER A 192 -1.28 13.42 2.14
C SER A 192 -0.60 14.62 1.47
N GLU A 193 -0.84 15.84 1.97
CA GLU A 193 -0.13 17.07 1.57
C GLU A 193 1.37 16.99 1.90
N PHE A 194 1.76 16.52 3.10
CA PHE A 194 3.17 16.36 3.49
C PHE A 194 3.92 15.36 2.59
N LEU A 195 3.23 14.34 2.09
CA LEU A 195 3.77 13.36 1.15
C LEU A 195 3.75 13.84 -0.31
N GLY A 196 3.32 15.08 -0.56
CA GLY A 196 3.21 15.68 -1.89
C GLY A 196 2.10 15.07 -2.73
N ILE A 197 1.06 14.54 -2.10
CA ILE A 197 -0.10 13.91 -2.74
C ILE A 197 -1.35 14.56 -2.14
N ASP A 198 -1.67 15.77 -2.59
CA ASP A 198 -2.88 16.48 -2.16
C ASP A 198 -4.13 15.64 -2.45
N LYS A 199 -5.29 15.98 -1.89
CA LYS A 199 -6.55 15.36 -2.27
C LYS A 199 -6.87 15.60 -3.76
N PRO A 200 -7.46 14.62 -4.49
CA PRO A 200 -7.93 14.87 -5.85
C PRO A 200 -8.91 16.05 -5.88
N GLN A 201 -8.64 17.04 -6.74
CA GLN A 201 -9.50 18.19 -7.00
C GLN A 201 -10.60 17.87 -8.02
#